data_AF-A0A538RHR1-F1
#
_entry.id   AF-A0A538RHR1-F1
#
_cell.length_a   1.000
_cell.length_b   1.000
_cell.length_c   1.000
_cell.angle_alpha   90.00
_cell.angle_beta   90.00
_cell.angle_gamma   90.00
#
_symmetry.space_group_name_H-M   'P 1'
#
loop_
_entity.id
_entity.type
_entity.pdbx_description
1 polymer ?
#
loop_
_entity_poly.entity_id
_entity_poly.type
_entity_poly.pdbx_seq_one_letter_code
_entity_poly.pdbx_strand_id
1 'polypeptide(L)' 'MSITANEPVNGTGDGNTADDIQGAAFGSDDRQFSLRAERSGNGSGRIYTVTYLARDAAGNTTTATATVTVPHDQR' A
#
# COMPACT_ATOMS: atom_id res chain seq x y z
N MET A 1 -4.66 -11.22 -2.10
CA MET A 1 -3.89 -9.95 -2.08
C MET A 1 -4.30 -9.13 -0.88
N SER A 2 -3.34 -8.52 -0.18
CA SER A 2 -3.56 -7.50 0.86
C SER A 2 -2.60 -6.32 0.66
N ILE A 3 -3.01 -5.12 1.06
CA ILE A 3 -2.17 -3.91 1.06
C ILE A 3 -2.28 -3.28 2.44
N THR A 4 -1.15 -2.97 3.09
CA THR A 4 -1.11 -2.28 4.38
C THR A 4 -0.17 -1.08 4.31
N ALA A 5 -0.42 -0.06 5.14
CA ALA A 5 0.45 1.10 5.31
C ALA A 5 1.05 1.10 6.73
N ASN A 6 2.27 1.62 6.89
CA ASN A 6 2.91 1.78 8.20
C ASN A 6 2.35 2.95 9.04
N GLU A 7 1.70 3.92 8.39
CA GLU A 7 1.08 5.09 9.03
C GLU A 7 -0.46 5.00 8.91
N PRO A 8 -1.22 5.52 9.88
CA PRO A 8 -2.68 5.53 9.83
C PRO A 8 -3.22 6.42 8.71
N VAL A 9 -4.35 6.02 8.10
CA VAL A 9 -5.04 6.75 7.02
C VAL A 9 -5.43 8.18 7.44
N ASN A 10 -5.74 8.39 8.72
CA ASN A 10 -6.04 9.71 9.29
C ASN A 10 -4.97 10.08 10.32
N GLY A 11 -4.01 10.91 9.91
CA GLY A 11 -3.14 11.66 10.81
C GLY A 11 -3.72 13.06 11.08
N THR A 12 -3.30 13.73 12.14
CA THR A 12 -3.69 15.10 12.51
C THR A 12 -3.16 16.20 11.57
N GLY A 13 -2.68 15.85 10.38
CA GLY A 13 -2.22 16.76 9.34
C GLY A 13 -3.34 17.12 8.36
N ASP A 14 -3.22 18.29 7.75
CA ASP A 14 -4.13 19.03 6.86
C ASP A 14 -4.70 18.29 5.62
N GLY A 15 -4.39 17.01 5.44
CA GLY A 15 -4.89 16.13 4.39
C GLY A 15 -5.74 14.99 4.94
N ASN A 16 -6.96 15.30 5.39
CA ASN A 16 -8.00 14.29 5.71
C ASN A 16 -8.61 13.71 4.41
N THR A 17 -7.78 13.08 3.58
CA THR A 17 -8.23 12.38 2.39
C THR A 17 -8.47 10.92 2.76
N ALA A 18 -9.73 10.50 2.80
CA ALA A 18 -10.18 9.27 3.46
C ALA A 18 -9.74 7.94 2.78
N ASP A 19 -9.02 7.97 1.66
CA ASP A 19 -8.67 6.75 0.91
C ASP A 19 -7.20 6.74 0.48
N ASP A 20 -6.39 5.95 1.19
CA ASP A 20 -4.96 5.74 0.91
C ASP A 20 -4.70 4.84 -0.29
N ILE A 21 -5.67 4.01 -0.66
CA ILE A 21 -5.57 2.98 -1.69
C ILE A 21 -6.83 3.08 -2.55
N GLN A 22 -6.67 3.29 -3.85
CA GLN A 22 -7.78 3.41 -4.79
C GLN A 22 -7.64 2.45 -5.96
N GLY A 23 -8.77 1.86 -6.36
CA GLY A 23 -8.84 0.96 -7.52
C GLY A 23 -8.30 -0.45 -7.29
N ALA A 24 -7.84 -0.79 -6.08
CA ALA A 24 -7.32 -2.12 -5.79
C ALA A 24 -8.43 -3.18 -5.70
N ALA A 25 -8.34 -4.22 -6.53
CA ALA A 25 -9.22 -5.38 -6.48
C ALA A 25 -8.66 -6.46 -5.55
N PHE A 26 -8.93 -6.32 -4.24
CA PHE A 26 -8.49 -7.28 -3.22
C PHE A 26 -8.97 -8.71 -3.53
N GLY A 27 -8.09 -9.68 -3.25
CA GLY A 27 -8.35 -11.09 -3.53
C GLY A 27 -8.11 -11.53 -4.98
N SER A 28 -7.79 -10.61 -5.90
CA SER A 28 -7.40 -10.90 -7.28
C SER A 28 -5.89 -10.72 -7.51
N ASP A 29 -5.42 -11.03 -8.73
CA ASP A 29 -4.07 -10.73 -9.21
C ASP A 29 -4.01 -9.31 -9.81
N ASP A 30 -4.52 -8.34 -9.05
CA ASP A 30 -4.49 -6.95 -9.45
C ASP A 30 -3.12 -6.33 -9.15
N ARG A 31 -2.52 -5.75 -10.18
CA ARG A 31 -1.18 -5.16 -10.15
C ARG A 31 -1.21 -3.67 -10.49
N GLN A 32 -2.40 -3.09 -10.63
CA GLN A 32 -2.59 -1.70 -11.02
C GLN A 32 -3.59 -1.02 -10.09
N PHE A 33 -3.07 -0.25 -9.15
CA PHE A 33 -3.86 0.52 -8.19
C PHE A 33 -3.13 1.82 -7.86
N SER A 34 -3.85 2.78 -7.31
CA SER A 34 -3.30 4.06 -6.89
C SER A 34 -3.06 4.07 -5.39
N LEU A 35 -1.91 4.60 -4.99
CA LEU A 35 -1.54 4.84 -3.61
C LEU A 35 -1.45 6.34 -3.37
N ARG A 36 -1.87 6.80 -2.19
CA ARG A 36 -1.80 8.22 -1.84
C ARG A 36 -0.35 8.69 -1.76
N ALA A 37 -0.06 9.79 -2.45
CA ALA A 37 1.22 10.47 -2.41
C ALA A 37 1.30 11.55 -1.30
N GLU A 38 0.18 11.86 -0.64
CA GLU A 38 0.05 12.96 0.32
C GLU A 38 0.85 12.75 1.61
N ARG A 39 1.46 13.83 2.07
CA ARG A 39 2.40 13.88 3.20
C ARG A 39 1.66 14.38 4.45
N SER A 40 1.71 13.62 5.55
CA SER A 40 1.53 14.25 6.86
C SER A 40 2.83 15.00 7.15
N GLY A 41 2.80 16.33 7.26
CA GLY A 41 3.99 17.20 7.34
C GLY A 41 4.95 16.96 8.51
N ASN A 42 4.70 15.95 9.36
CA ASN A 42 5.53 15.57 10.50
C ASN A 42 5.97 14.07 10.49
N GLY A 43 5.68 13.32 9.42
CA GLY A 43 5.95 11.87 9.33
C GLY A 43 7.30 11.52 8.66
N SER A 44 7.76 10.27 8.85
CA SER A 44 8.99 9.74 8.22
C SER A 44 8.82 9.40 6.73
N GLY A 45 7.60 9.47 6.21
CA GLY A 45 7.22 8.96 4.90
C GLY A 45 6.41 7.67 5.01
N ARG A 46 5.61 7.43 3.98
CA ARG A 46 4.61 6.35 3.96
C ARG A 46 5.15 5.13 3.24
N ILE A 47 5.00 3.95 3.84
CA ILE A 47 5.41 2.67 3.26
C ILE A 47 4.18 1.79 3.11
N TYR A 48 3.88 1.45 1.86
CA TYR A 48 2.85 0.48 1.53
C TYR A 48 3.48 -0.90 1.34
N THR A 49 2.97 -1.90 2.05
CA THR A 49 3.35 -3.30 1.89
C THR A 49 2.22 -4.03 1.17
N VAL A 50 2.52 -4.52 -0.03
CA VAL A 50 1.60 -5.28 -0.88
C VAL A 50 1.96 -6.75 -0.77
N THR A 51 1.00 -7.61 -0.45
CA THR A 51 1.21 -9.06 -0.33
C THR A 51 0.35 -9.80 -1.34
N TYR A 52 1.00 -10.62 -2.16
CA TYR A 52 0.36 -11.52 -3.12
C TYR A 52 0.42 -12.97 -2.64
N LEU A 53 -0.59 -13.74 -3.01
CA LEU A 53 -0.63 -15.18 -2.85
C LEU A 53 -0.67 -15.78 -4.25
N ALA A 54 0.39 -16.52 -4.61
CA ALA A 54 0.45 -17.27 -5.85
C ALA A 54 0.02 -18.71 -5.59
N ARG A 55 -0.83 -19.25 -6.45
CA ARG A 55 -1.28 -20.64 -6.41
C ARG A 55 -0.94 -21.32 -7.73
N ASP A 56 -0.28 -22.47 -7.67
CA ASP A 56 -0.01 -23.27 -8.87
C ASP A 56 -1.20 -24.19 -9.22
N ALA A 57 -1.11 -24.86 -10.38
CA ALA A 57 -2.16 -25.78 -10.83
C ALA A 57 -2.31 -27.03 -9.94
N ALA A 58 -1.29 -27.39 -9.17
CA ALA A 58 -1.33 -28.50 -8.22
C ALA A 58 -1.96 -28.09 -6.86
N GLY A 59 -2.24 -26.80 -6.68
CA GLY A 59 -2.85 -26.25 -5.47
C GLY A 59 -1.85 -25.78 -4.41
N ASN A 60 -0.53 -25.83 -4.68
CA ASN A 60 0.46 -25.27 -3.78
C ASN A 60 0.35 -23.75 -3.77
N THR A 61 0.52 -23.15 -2.60
CA THR A 61 0.46 -21.69 -2.42
C THR A 61 1.76 -21.14 -1.88
N THR A 62 2.20 -20.00 -2.40
CA THR A 62 3.30 -19.21 -1.83
C THR A 62 2.88 -17.75 -1.70
N THR A 63 3.55 -17.01 -0.81
CA THR A 63 3.30 -15.58 -0.61
C THR A 63 4.53 -14.78 -1.03
N ALA A 64 4.29 -13.62 -1.63
CA ALA A 64 5.34 -12.68 -2.02
C ALA A 64 4.92 -11.27 -1.62
N THR A 65 5.89 -10.46 -1.18
CA THR A 65 5.67 -9.08 -0.75
C THR A 65 6.40 -8.09 -1.64
N ALA A 66 5.79 -6.92 -1.85
CA ALA A 66 6.38 -5.78 -2.51
C ALA A 66 6.16 -4.53 -1.65
N THR A 67 7.18 -3.69 -1.53
CA THR A 67 7.13 -2.47 -0.73
C THR A 67 7.19 -1.24 -1.62
N VAL A 68 6.26 -0.31 -1.44
CA VAL A 68 6.26 1.00 -2.10
C VAL A 68 6.49 2.07 -1.06
N THR A 69 7.60 2.81 -1.19
CA THR A 69 7.98 3.87 -0.27
C THR A 69 7.68 5.23 -0.89
N VAL A 70 6.98 6.08 -0.15
CA VAL A 70 6.73 7.48 -0.45
C VAL A 70 7.55 8.31 0.56
N PRO A 71 8.84 8.57 0.28
CA PRO A 71 9.71 9.28 1.21
C PRO A 71 9.27 10.74 1.37
N HIS A 72 9.43 11.26 2.59
CA HIS A 72 9.10 12.66 2.92
C HIS A 72 10.00 13.64 2.16
N ASP A 73 11.30 13.34 2.11
CA ASP A 73 12.32 14.15 1.43
C ASP A 73 12.97 13.33 0.30
N GLN A 74 12.94 13.85 -0.93
CA GLN A 74 13.87 13.45 -1.97
C GLN A 74 15.10 14.34 -1.83
N ARG A 75 16.23 13.76 -1.50
CA ARG A 75 17.52 14.42 -1.69
C ARG A 75 18.08 14.10 -3.07
#